data_AF-A0A7C5GAF0-F1
#
_entry.id   AF-A0A7C5GAF0-F1
#
_cell.length_a   1.000
_cell.length_b   1.000
_cell.length_c   1.000
_cell.angle_alpha   90.00
_cell.angle_beta   90.00
_cell.angle_gamma   90.00
#
_symmetry.space_group_name_H-M   'P 1'
#
loop_
_entity.id
_entity.type
_entity.pdbx_description
1 polymer ?
#
loop_
_entity_poly.entity_id
_entity_poly.type
_entity_poly.pdbx_seq_one_letter_code
_entity_poly.pdbx_strand_id
1 'polypeptide(L)'
;VGTPRDPVTARYNEGFHRFFPRVLRECAISAFEAERAMLERRDLPWTHFSNQFWRYWALQGSFVILAFLLGGFTGVGLFLLQAFVAVWQLELVNYIEHYGLTRRHLGEGKYEHVKPHHSWNTDYKASNWLLINLQRHSDHHYKPDRRFPLLQTYSSDEAPQLPFGYPLMTMAAMTPPLWRRIMNPKVRAWRARYYPDISDWAAYKNATNPLPR
;
A
#
# COMPACT_ATOMS: atom_id res chain seq x y z
N VAL A 1 7.38 -2.02 -0.42
CA VAL A 1 7.17 -1.03 -1.49
C VAL A 1 7.96 -1.34 -2.74
N GLY A 2 7.29 -1.45 -3.88
CA GLY A 2 7.88 -1.34 -5.21
C GLY A 2 8.57 -2.59 -5.74
N THR A 3 8.24 -3.79 -5.24
CA THR A 3 8.81 -5.07 -5.72
C THR A 3 7.69 -6.05 -6.10
N PRO A 4 7.95 -7.10 -6.90
CA PRO A 4 6.93 -8.09 -7.24
C PRO A 4 6.35 -8.86 -6.04
N ARG A 5 7.10 -8.99 -4.94
CA ARG A 5 6.62 -9.61 -3.69
C ARG A 5 5.67 -8.71 -2.90
N ASP A 6 5.66 -7.40 -3.19
CA ASP A 6 4.92 -6.42 -2.41
C ASP A 6 3.47 -6.26 -2.91
N PRO A 7 2.45 -6.76 -2.18
CA PRO A 7 1.07 -6.78 -2.66
C PRO A 7 0.49 -5.37 -2.90
N VAL A 8 0.91 -4.40 -2.09
CA VAL A 8 0.38 -3.02 -2.12
C VAL A 8 0.96 -2.19 -3.27
N THR A 9 1.94 -2.71 -4.02
CA THR A 9 2.43 -2.03 -5.22
C THR A 9 1.33 -2.02 -6.28
N ALA A 10 0.79 -0.83 -6.57
CA ALA A 10 -0.15 -0.61 -7.66
C ALA A 10 0.62 -0.52 -8.99
N ARG A 11 0.42 -1.49 -9.89
CA ARG A 11 1.23 -1.63 -11.09
C ARG A 11 0.89 -0.55 -12.13
N TYR A 12 1.84 -0.20 -12.98
CA TYR A 12 1.59 0.76 -14.05
C TYR A 12 0.43 0.29 -14.97
N ASN A 13 -0.59 1.14 -15.16
CA ASN A 13 -1.85 0.85 -15.85
C ASN A 13 -2.81 -0.13 -15.14
N GLU A 14 -2.50 -0.62 -13.95
CA GLU A 14 -3.48 -1.33 -13.14
C GLU A 14 -4.53 -0.34 -12.63
N GLY A 15 -5.81 -0.59 -12.94
CA GLY A 15 -6.89 0.25 -12.40
C GLY A 15 -7.27 -0.19 -10.99
N PHE A 16 -7.81 0.72 -10.18
CA PHE A 16 -8.19 0.43 -8.79
C PHE A 16 -9.10 -0.79 -8.66
N HIS A 17 -10.07 -0.97 -9.56
CA HIS A 17 -10.99 -2.12 -9.56
C HIS A 17 -10.31 -3.49 -9.77
N ARG A 18 -9.10 -3.52 -10.36
CA ARG A 18 -8.27 -4.74 -10.47
C ARG A 18 -7.31 -4.87 -9.29
N PHE A 19 -6.78 -3.74 -8.84
CA PHE A 19 -5.91 -3.66 -7.67
C PHE A 19 -6.62 -4.12 -6.39
N PHE A 20 -7.83 -3.64 -6.13
CA PHE A 20 -8.55 -3.86 -4.87
C PHE A 20 -8.77 -5.34 -4.52
N PRO A 21 -9.37 -6.20 -5.37
CA PRO A 21 -9.49 -7.61 -5.06
C PRO A 21 -8.13 -8.33 -4.99
N ARG A 22 -7.13 -7.85 -5.74
CA ARG A 22 -5.78 -8.42 -5.71
C ARG A 22 -5.10 -8.16 -4.37
N VAL A 23 -5.08 -6.90 -3.90
CA VAL A 23 -4.41 -6.52 -2.66
C VAL A 23 -5.05 -7.20 -1.45
N LEU A 24 -6.38 -7.34 -1.39
CA LEU A 24 -7.06 -8.05 -0.30
C LEU A 24 -6.62 -9.51 -0.19
N ARG A 25 -6.50 -10.20 -1.32
CA ARG A 25 -6.07 -11.61 -1.35
C ARG A 25 -4.56 -11.73 -1.05
N GLU A 26 -3.74 -10.96 -1.75
CA GLU A 26 -2.28 -11.07 -1.68
C GLU A 26 -1.73 -10.58 -0.33
N CYS A 27 -2.29 -9.51 0.27
CA CYS A 27 -1.90 -9.05 1.61
C CYS A 27 -2.22 -10.08 2.68
N ALA A 28 -3.40 -10.71 2.63
CA ALA A 28 -3.79 -11.72 3.62
C ALA A 28 -2.81 -12.91 3.62
N ILE A 29 -2.46 -13.41 2.42
CA ILE A 29 -1.48 -14.49 2.26
C ILE A 29 -0.10 -14.01 2.72
N SER A 30 0.37 -12.86 2.23
CA SER A 30 1.69 -12.33 2.55
C SER A 30 1.88 -12.07 4.04
N ALA A 31 0.86 -11.54 4.73
CA ALA A 31 0.92 -11.27 6.17
C ALA A 31 1.00 -12.58 6.97
N PHE A 32 0.22 -13.59 6.60
CA PHE A 32 0.25 -14.89 7.26
C PHE A 32 1.58 -15.63 7.05
N GLU A 33 2.10 -15.61 5.82
CA GLU A 33 3.41 -16.19 5.51
C GLU A 33 4.55 -15.48 6.24
N ALA A 34 4.48 -14.15 6.41
CA ALA A 34 5.45 -13.39 7.17
C ALA A 34 5.45 -13.77 8.65
N GLU A 35 4.27 -13.86 9.29
CA GLU A 35 4.16 -14.30 10.69
C GLU A 35 4.65 -15.74 10.86
N ARG A 36 4.27 -16.65 9.94
CA ARG A 36 4.76 -18.03 9.93
C ARG A 36 6.29 -18.07 9.86
N ALA A 37 6.90 -17.29 8.97
CA ALA A 37 8.36 -17.23 8.83
C ALA A 37 9.04 -16.66 10.09
N MET A 38 8.41 -15.71 10.80
CA MET A 38 8.92 -15.21 12.08
C MET A 38 8.87 -16.27 13.19
N LEU A 39 7.84 -17.10 13.21
CA LEU A 39 7.74 -18.23 14.15
C LEU A 39 8.73 -19.33 13.81
N GLU A 40 8.93 -19.63 12.52
CA GLU A 40 9.90 -20.62 12.05
C GLU A 40 11.33 -20.25 12.44
N ARG A 41 11.71 -18.97 12.39
CA ARG A 41 13.01 -18.47 12.90
C ARG A 41 13.21 -18.70 14.40
N ARG A 42 12.16 -19.04 15.13
CA ARG A 42 12.16 -19.36 16.56
C ARG A 42 11.90 -20.86 16.81
N ASP A 43 11.92 -21.69 15.77
CA ASP A 43 11.60 -23.11 15.80
C ASP A 43 10.18 -23.43 16.32
N LEU A 44 9.23 -22.52 16.09
CA LEU A 44 7.83 -22.67 16.51
C LEU A 44 6.91 -22.96 15.30
N PRO A 45 5.92 -23.85 15.45
CA PRO A 45 4.91 -24.06 14.40
C PRO A 45 3.99 -22.84 14.30
N TRP A 46 3.37 -22.64 13.13
CA TRP A 46 2.41 -21.53 12.93
C TRP A 46 1.21 -21.60 13.88
N THR A 47 0.87 -22.78 14.40
CA THR A 47 -0.22 -22.98 15.37
C THR A 47 0.14 -22.54 16.79
N HIS A 48 1.39 -22.18 17.06
CA HIS A 48 1.82 -21.74 18.38
C HIS A 48 0.98 -20.56 18.89
N PHE A 49 0.69 -20.53 20.19
CA PHE A 49 -0.20 -19.52 20.79
C PHE A 49 0.31 -18.08 20.67
N SER A 50 1.63 -17.88 20.45
CA SER A 50 2.22 -16.57 20.22
C SER A 50 1.92 -15.98 18.84
N ASN A 51 1.35 -16.77 17.92
CA ASN A 51 0.95 -16.30 16.61
C ASN A 51 -0.08 -15.18 16.76
N GLN A 52 0.23 -14.00 16.24
CA GLN A 52 -0.64 -12.82 16.37
C GLN A 52 -2.00 -12.99 15.67
N PHE A 53 -2.13 -13.91 14.70
CA PHE A 53 -3.40 -14.18 14.03
C PHE A 53 -4.49 -14.69 14.97
N TRP A 54 -4.13 -15.40 16.05
CA TRP A 54 -5.11 -15.79 17.07
C TRP A 54 -5.78 -14.58 17.71
N ARG A 55 -4.98 -13.56 18.05
CA ARG A 55 -5.48 -12.30 18.58
C ARG A 55 -6.32 -11.57 17.55
N TYR A 56 -5.89 -11.52 16.29
CA TYR A 56 -6.63 -10.83 15.22
C TYR A 56 -7.99 -11.48 14.96
N TRP A 57 -8.07 -12.80 14.85
CA TRP A 57 -9.33 -13.52 14.65
C TRP A 57 -10.24 -13.41 15.87
N ALA A 58 -9.70 -13.49 17.09
CA ALA A 58 -10.47 -13.31 18.31
C ALA A 58 -11.10 -11.91 18.37
N LEU A 59 -10.32 -10.86 18.07
CA LEU A 59 -10.83 -9.49 18.02
C LEU A 59 -11.91 -9.33 16.95
N GLN A 60 -11.66 -9.78 15.71
CA GLN A 60 -12.65 -9.73 14.63
C GLN A 60 -13.96 -10.45 15.01
N GLY A 61 -13.87 -11.67 15.53
CA GLY A 61 -15.02 -12.44 16.00
C GLY A 61 -15.76 -11.73 17.13
N SER A 62 -15.04 -11.17 18.11
CA SER A 62 -15.65 -10.45 19.23
C SER A 62 -16.44 -9.22 18.79
N PHE A 63 -15.96 -8.46 17.80
CA PHE A 63 -16.67 -7.30 17.28
C PHE A 63 -17.90 -7.70 16.44
N VAL A 64 -17.83 -8.80 15.69
CA VAL A 64 -19.01 -9.34 14.98
C VAL A 64 -20.07 -9.80 15.98
N ILE A 65 -19.67 -10.49 17.05
CA ILE A 65 -20.58 -10.90 18.13
C ILE A 65 -21.17 -9.68 18.81
N LEU A 66 -20.35 -8.67 19.15
CA LEU A 66 -20.84 -7.44 19.76
C LEU A 66 -21.84 -6.71 18.88
N ALA A 67 -21.58 -6.61 17.57
CA ALA A 67 -22.51 -6.02 16.61
C ALA A 67 -23.85 -6.78 16.57
N PHE A 68 -23.80 -8.12 16.64
CA PHE A 68 -24.99 -8.95 16.75
C PHE A 68 -25.74 -8.74 18.07
N LEU A 69 -25.05 -8.67 19.21
CA LEU A 69 -25.67 -8.45 20.52
C LEU A 69 -26.36 -7.08 20.61
N LEU A 70 -25.80 -6.05 19.97
CA LEU A 70 -26.33 -4.69 20.00
C LEU A 70 -27.46 -4.44 18.99
N GLY A 71 -27.41 -5.07 17.81
CA GLY A 71 -28.32 -4.73 16.70
C GLY A 71 -28.81 -5.94 15.89
N GLY A 72 -28.60 -7.16 16.36
CA GLY A 72 -28.92 -8.38 15.64
C GLY A 72 -28.21 -8.46 14.28
N PHE A 73 -28.86 -9.11 13.30
CA PHE A 73 -28.33 -9.19 11.93
C PHE A 73 -28.19 -7.83 11.25
N THR A 74 -29.04 -6.85 11.58
CA THR A 74 -28.89 -5.48 11.08
C THR A 74 -27.61 -4.85 11.59
N GLY A 75 -27.29 -5.02 12.88
CA GLY A 75 -26.03 -4.57 13.48
C GLY A 75 -24.81 -5.18 12.80
N VAL A 76 -24.84 -6.50 12.56
CA VAL A 76 -23.78 -7.19 11.79
C VAL A 76 -23.66 -6.63 10.37
N GLY A 77 -24.78 -6.43 9.66
CA GLY A 77 -24.78 -5.87 8.30
C GLY A 77 -24.16 -4.47 8.25
N LEU A 78 -24.52 -3.59 9.19
CA LEU A 78 -23.95 -2.25 9.30
C LEU A 78 -22.46 -2.29 9.66
N PHE A 79 -22.05 -3.18 10.56
CA PHE A 79 -20.64 -3.36 10.91
C PHE A 79 -19.80 -3.84 9.71
N LEU A 80 -20.29 -4.84 8.96
CA LEU A 80 -19.61 -5.33 7.76
C LEU A 80 -19.52 -4.26 6.67
N LEU A 81 -20.59 -3.48 6.47
CA LEU A 81 -20.57 -2.35 5.53
C LEU A 81 -19.54 -1.30 5.95
N GLN A 82 -19.51 -0.92 7.23
CA GLN A 82 -18.53 0.02 7.76
C GLN A 82 -17.09 -0.51 7.58
N ALA A 83 -16.84 -1.78 7.93
CA ALA A 83 -15.54 -2.41 7.76
C ALA A 83 -15.11 -2.44 6.29
N PHE A 84 -16.03 -2.80 5.38
CA PHE A 84 -15.78 -2.75 3.94
C PHE A 84 -15.40 -1.34 3.48
N VAL A 85 -16.15 -0.32 3.89
CA VAL A 85 -15.86 1.08 3.53
C VAL A 85 -14.50 1.51 4.07
N ALA A 86 -14.15 1.13 5.30
CA ALA A 86 -12.85 1.45 5.90
C ALA A 86 -11.70 0.79 5.13
N VAL A 87 -11.82 -0.50 4.81
CA VAL A 87 -10.82 -1.23 4.00
C VAL A 87 -10.73 -0.66 2.59
N TRP A 88 -11.86 -0.34 1.96
CA TRP A 88 -11.91 0.29 0.65
C TRP A 88 -11.18 1.64 0.64
N GLN A 89 -11.40 2.51 1.63
CA GLN A 89 -10.69 3.78 1.75
C GLN A 89 -9.20 3.60 1.98
N LEU A 90 -8.81 2.67 2.87
CA LEU A 90 -7.41 2.36 3.15
C LEU A 90 -6.68 1.91 1.88
N GLU A 91 -7.25 0.97 1.14
CA GLU A 91 -6.63 0.45 -0.07
C GLU A 91 -6.63 1.47 -1.22
N LEU A 92 -7.60 2.38 -1.24
CA LEU A 92 -7.61 3.48 -2.21
C LEU A 92 -6.47 4.47 -1.94
N VAL A 93 -6.16 4.73 -0.67
CA VAL A 93 -4.98 5.52 -0.27
C VAL A 93 -3.69 4.79 -0.66
N ASN A 94 -3.54 3.51 -0.29
CA ASN A 94 -2.40 2.69 -0.71
C ASN A 94 -2.21 2.72 -2.24
N TYR A 95 -3.31 2.60 -2.99
CA TYR A 95 -3.26 2.62 -4.45
C TYR A 95 -2.70 3.93 -4.99
N ILE A 96 -3.19 5.10 -4.53
CA ILE A 96 -2.72 6.39 -5.04
C ILE A 96 -1.26 6.66 -4.63
N GLU A 97 -0.86 6.20 -3.45
CA GLU A 97 0.48 6.35 -2.89
C GLU A 97 1.52 5.47 -3.60
N HIS A 98 1.12 4.30 -4.10
CA HIS A 98 2.04 3.32 -4.70
C HIS A 98 1.89 3.15 -6.22
N TYR A 99 1.07 3.98 -6.88
CA TYR A 99 0.77 3.81 -8.30
C TYR A 99 2.00 4.00 -9.20
N GLY A 100 2.41 2.91 -9.86
CA GLY A 100 3.39 2.90 -10.95
C GLY A 100 4.86 3.09 -10.53
N LEU A 101 5.12 3.28 -9.23
CA LEU A 101 6.46 3.45 -8.67
C LEU A 101 7.04 2.09 -8.27
N THR A 102 8.28 1.83 -8.68
CA THR A 102 8.94 0.53 -8.45
C THR A 102 10.40 0.74 -8.04
N ARG A 103 10.96 -0.22 -7.32
CA ARG A 103 12.40 -0.27 -7.05
C ARG A 103 13.12 -0.93 -8.21
N ARG A 104 14.27 -0.38 -8.58
CA ARG A 104 15.18 -0.99 -9.55
C ARG A 104 15.60 -2.39 -9.10
N HIS A 105 15.48 -3.35 -10.01
CA HIS A 105 16.09 -4.67 -9.87
C HIS A 105 17.58 -4.57 -10.19
N LEU A 106 18.42 -5.10 -9.31
CA LEU A 106 19.89 -5.05 -9.38
C LEU A 106 20.50 -6.37 -9.86
N GLY A 107 19.68 -7.33 -10.32
CA GLY A 107 20.12 -8.68 -10.65
C GLY A 107 19.87 -9.69 -9.52
N GLU A 108 19.69 -10.96 -9.88
CA GLU A 108 19.59 -12.11 -8.96
C GLU A 108 18.58 -11.98 -7.80
N GLY A 109 17.50 -11.22 -7.99
CA GLY A 109 16.50 -10.98 -6.95
C GLY A 109 16.91 -9.92 -5.94
N LYS A 110 18.03 -9.20 -6.15
CA LYS A 110 18.38 -8.02 -5.37
C LYS A 110 17.64 -6.80 -5.92
N TYR A 111 17.14 -5.95 -5.03
CA TYR A 111 16.50 -4.68 -5.36
C TYR A 111 17.23 -3.54 -4.65
N GLU A 112 17.26 -2.36 -5.25
CA GLU A 112 17.82 -1.16 -4.59
C GLU A 112 17.11 -0.88 -3.27
N HIS A 113 17.75 -0.19 -2.32
CA HIS A 113 17.09 0.15 -1.06
C HIS A 113 15.86 1.06 -1.26
N VAL A 114 14.91 1.02 -0.32
CA VAL A 114 13.74 1.92 -0.35
C VAL A 114 14.22 3.36 -0.20
N LYS A 115 13.71 4.25 -1.04
CA LYS A 115 14.04 5.68 -1.07
C LYS A 115 12.74 6.49 -1.08
N PRO A 116 12.78 7.80 -0.72
CA PRO A 116 11.60 8.65 -0.72
C PRO A 116 10.84 8.65 -2.06
N HIS A 117 11.54 8.48 -3.19
CA HIS A 117 10.90 8.45 -4.50
C HIS A 117 10.18 7.15 -4.87
N HIS A 118 10.12 6.14 -4.00
CA HIS A 118 9.38 4.89 -4.24
C HIS A 118 7.91 4.94 -3.82
N SER A 119 7.44 6.11 -3.39
CA SER A 119 6.03 6.40 -3.07
C SER A 119 5.68 7.83 -3.46
N TRP A 120 4.42 8.07 -3.78
CA TRP A 120 3.90 9.42 -3.94
C TRP A 120 3.74 10.07 -2.57
N ASN A 121 4.13 11.34 -2.47
CA ASN A 121 3.96 12.17 -1.29
C ASN A 121 2.84 13.19 -1.52
N THR A 122 2.34 13.81 -0.46
CA THR A 122 1.59 15.05 -0.61
C THR A 122 1.74 15.99 0.60
N ASP A 123 1.92 17.27 0.31
CA ASP A 123 2.16 18.34 1.28
C ASP A 123 0.94 19.25 1.51
N TYR A 124 -0.24 18.90 0.98
CA TYR A 124 -1.46 19.70 1.15
C TYR A 124 -1.86 19.75 2.63
N LYS A 125 -1.76 20.94 3.24
CA LYS A 125 -1.98 21.17 4.67
C LYS A 125 -3.35 20.70 5.19
N ALA A 126 -4.43 21.00 4.46
CA ALA A 126 -5.78 20.67 4.90
C ALA A 126 -6.03 19.14 4.94
N SER A 127 -5.52 18.41 3.94
CA SER A 127 -5.63 16.95 3.93
C SER A 127 -4.66 16.31 4.93
N ASN A 128 -3.48 16.88 5.14
CA ASN A 128 -2.56 16.47 6.19
C ASN A 128 -3.20 16.62 7.57
N TRP A 129 -3.88 17.72 7.89
CA TRP A 129 -4.55 17.88 9.18
C TRP A 129 -5.70 16.89 9.36
N LEU A 130 -6.54 16.71 8.33
CA LEU A 130 -7.67 15.78 8.38
C LEU A 130 -7.24 14.31 8.53
N LEU A 131 -6.15 13.93 7.87
CA LEU A 131 -5.60 12.57 7.89
C LEU A 131 -4.43 12.44 8.88
N ILE A 132 -4.28 13.39 9.80
CA ILE A 132 -3.28 13.39 10.88
C ILE A 132 -1.83 13.28 10.36
N ASN A 133 -1.52 13.69 9.13
CA ASN A 133 -0.23 13.58 8.43
C ASN A 133 0.10 12.20 7.85
N LEU A 134 -0.92 11.36 7.60
CA LEU A 134 -0.78 10.12 6.81
C LEU A 134 -0.01 10.35 5.49
N GLN A 135 -0.10 11.57 4.98
CA GLN A 135 0.44 11.98 3.70
C GLN A 135 1.97 12.09 3.63
N ARG A 136 2.69 12.06 4.76
CA ARG A 136 4.17 11.99 4.82
C ARG A 136 4.69 10.59 4.51
N HIS A 137 4.10 9.98 3.49
CA HIS A 137 4.20 8.55 3.20
C HIS A 137 5.60 8.12 2.75
N SER A 138 6.29 9.02 2.03
CA SER A 138 7.66 8.78 1.58
C SER A 138 8.65 8.64 2.74
N ASP A 139 8.46 9.40 3.80
CA ASP A 139 9.29 9.26 5.00
C ASP A 139 8.91 8.03 5.82
N HIS A 140 7.61 7.71 5.90
CA HIS A 140 7.15 6.49 6.55
C HIS A 140 7.77 5.24 5.91
N HIS A 141 7.87 5.19 4.58
CA HIS A 141 8.49 4.05 3.91
C HIS A 141 10.01 4.07 3.89
N TYR A 142 10.63 5.24 3.86
CA TYR A 142 12.08 5.36 3.92
C TYR A 142 12.63 5.08 5.33
N LYS A 143 11.90 5.50 6.38
CA LYS A 143 12.27 5.34 7.80
C LYS A 143 11.06 4.84 8.61
N PRO A 144 10.71 3.54 8.50
CA PRO A 144 9.51 2.98 9.15
C PRO A 144 9.54 3.06 10.67
N ASP A 145 10.72 3.06 11.29
CA ASP A 145 10.87 3.14 12.76
C ASP A 145 10.68 4.56 13.31
N ARG A 146 10.55 5.57 12.43
CA ARG A 146 10.35 6.95 12.85
C ARG A 146 8.93 7.13 13.38
N ARG A 147 8.85 7.61 14.63
CA ARG A 147 7.57 7.89 15.29
C ARG A 147 6.76 8.90 14.47
N PHE A 148 5.46 8.66 14.39
CA PHE A 148 4.53 9.37 13.54
C PHE A 148 4.59 10.93 13.64
N PRO A 149 4.68 11.56 14.83
CA PRO A 149 4.79 13.03 14.91
C PRO A 149 6.08 13.60 14.31
N LEU A 150 7.11 12.77 14.15
CA LEU A 150 8.43 13.17 13.67
C LEU A 150 8.62 12.93 12.16
N LEU A 151 7.60 12.40 11.47
CA LEU A 151 7.68 12.17 10.03
C LEU A 151 8.03 13.48 9.31
N GLN A 152 8.94 13.43 8.35
CA GLN A 152 9.39 14.59 7.59
C GLN A 152 8.66 14.68 6.24
N THR A 153 8.63 15.88 5.66
CA THR A 153 8.26 16.03 4.24
C THR A 153 9.53 16.14 3.41
N TYR A 154 9.45 15.66 2.18
CA TYR A 154 10.52 15.74 1.20
C TYR A 154 10.16 16.78 0.14
N SER A 155 11.18 17.47 -0.36
CA SER A 155 11.00 18.38 -1.49
C SER A 155 10.51 17.61 -2.73
N SER A 156 9.91 18.32 -3.70
CA SER A 156 9.49 17.73 -4.98
C SER A 156 10.66 17.13 -5.78
N ASP A 157 11.89 17.48 -5.43
CA ASP A 157 13.11 16.96 -6.04
C ASP A 157 13.57 15.62 -5.44
N GLU A 158 13.11 15.29 -4.24
CA GLU A 158 13.47 14.07 -3.51
C GLU A 158 12.36 13.02 -3.54
N ALA A 159 11.09 13.45 -3.53
CA ALA A 159 9.93 12.57 -3.58
C ALA A 159 8.88 13.09 -4.59
N PRO A 160 8.29 12.21 -5.41
CA PRO A 160 7.28 12.60 -6.37
C PRO A 160 5.98 12.97 -5.65
N GLN A 161 5.37 14.08 -6.05
CA GLN A 161 4.17 14.62 -5.38
C GLN A 161 2.91 14.29 -6.17
N LEU A 162 1.82 13.97 -5.45
CA LEU A 162 0.50 13.93 -6.06
C LEU A 162 0.09 15.33 -6.55
N PRO A 163 -0.58 15.45 -7.71
CA PRO A 163 -0.99 16.74 -8.26
C PRO A 163 -2.11 17.44 -7.48
N PHE A 164 -2.84 16.71 -6.65
CA PHE A 164 -3.97 17.20 -5.86
C PHE A 164 -4.03 16.48 -4.51
N GLY A 165 -4.83 17.01 -3.58
CA GLY A 165 -5.07 16.37 -2.28
C GLY A 165 -5.78 15.02 -2.40
N TYR A 166 -5.69 14.21 -1.34
CA TYR A 166 -6.19 12.83 -1.33
C TYR A 166 -7.64 12.70 -1.79
N PRO A 167 -8.62 13.55 -1.36
CA PRO A 167 -10.00 13.40 -1.81
C PRO A 167 -10.16 13.44 -3.34
N LEU A 168 -9.48 14.37 -4.02
CA LEU A 168 -9.53 14.47 -5.48
C LEU A 168 -8.83 13.28 -6.15
N MET A 169 -7.71 12.85 -5.59
CA MET A 169 -6.93 11.74 -6.13
C MET A 169 -7.66 10.41 -5.97
N THR A 170 -8.28 10.14 -4.82
CA THR A 170 -9.06 8.92 -4.57
C THR A 170 -10.31 8.88 -5.44
N MET A 171 -11.02 10.00 -5.63
CA MET A 171 -12.13 10.09 -6.59
C MET A 171 -11.67 9.82 -8.02
N ALA A 172 -10.55 10.40 -8.45
CA ALA A 172 -10.00 10.18 -9.79
C ALA A 172 -9.58 8.71 -10.00
N ALA A 173 -9.00 8.06 -8.99
CA ALA A 173 -8.57 6.66 -9.02
C ALA A 173 -9.72 5.68 -9.30
N MET A 174 -10.94 6.02 -8.89
CA MET A 174 -12.16 5.24 -9.16
C MET A 174 -12.57 5.24 -10.64
N THR A 175 -12.02 6.16 -11.44
CA THR A 175 -12.26 6.27 -12.88
C THR A 175 -10.96 5.98 -13.65
N PRO A 176 -10.63 4.72 -13.99
CA PRO A 176 -9.31 4.35 -14.54
C PRO A 176 -8.84 5.14 -15.76
N PRO A 177 -9.69 5.51 -16.74
CA PRO A 177 -9.27 6.37 -17.86
C PRO A 177 -8.80 7.76 -17.41
N LEU A 178 -9.52 8.38 -16.46
CA LEU A 178 -9.15 9.68 -15.89
C LEU A 178 -7.85 9.57 -15.08
N TRP A 179 -7.78 8.56 -14.20
CA TRP A 179 -6.57 8.28 -13.41
C TRP A 179 -5.32 8.14 -14.29
N ARG A 180 -5.40 7.34 -15.36
CA ARG A 180 -4.29 7.13 -16.28
C ARG A 180 -3.90 8.42 -17.01
N ARG A 181 -4.86 9.26 -17.41
CA ARG A 181 -4.56 10.57 -18.02
C ARG A 181 -3.77 11.49 -17.08
N ILE A 182 -4.10 11.48 -15.79
CA ILE A 182 -3.43 12.31 -14.77
C ILE A 182 -2.04 11.73 -14.40
N MET A 183 -1.98 10.43 -14.08
CA MET A 183 -0.83 9.85 -13.40
C MET A 183 0.19 9.21 -14.34
N ASN A 184 -0.22 8.67 -15.50
CA ASN A 184 0.75 8.02 -16.38
C ASN A 184 1.85 8.97 -16.91
N PRO A 185 1.57 10.24 -17.29
CA PRO A 185 2.62 11.19 -17.64
C PRO A 185 3.61 11.42 -16.49
N LYS A 186 3.11 11.50 -15.26
CA LYS A 186 3.93 11.73 -14.06
C LYS A 186 4.82 10.54 -13.73
N VAL A 187 4.28 9.31 -13.82
CA VAL A 187 5.07 8.09 -13.69
C VAL A 187 6.17 8.04 -14.75
N ARG A 188 5.88 8.40 -16.02
CA ARG A 188 6.91 8.44 -17.07
C ARG A 188 7.99 9.49 -16.80
N ALA A 189 7.62 10.68 -16.34
CA ALA A 189 8.58 11.71 -15.95
C ALA A 189 9.46 11.26 -14.78
N TRP A 190 8.88 10.60 -13.78
CA TRP A 190 9.63 9.98 -12.68
C TRP A 190 10.61 8.90 -13.19
N ARG A 191 10.17 8.00 -14.10
CA ARG A 191 11.03 6.98 -14.70
C ARG A 191 12.24 7.60 -15.40
N ALA A 192 12.00 8.62 -16.23
CA ALA A 192 13.06 9.32 -16.95
C ALA A 192 14.03 10.04 -16.01
N ARG A 193 13.54 10.61 -14.90
CA ARG A 193 14.37 11.34 -13.92
C ARG A 193 15.24 10.41 -13.08
N TYR A 194 14.68 9.31 -12.58
CA TYR A 194 15.37 8.46 -11.58
C TYR A 194 16.00 7.20 -12.18
N TYR A 195 15.54 6.74 -13.34
CA TYR A 195 16.03 5.52 -14.00
C TYR A 195 16.17 5.73 -15.52
N PRO A 196 16.98 6.71 -15.96
CA PRO A 196 17.15 7.00 -17.39
C PRO A 196 17.73 5.82 -18.18
N ASP A 197 18.37 4.87 -17.49
CA ASP A 197 18.99 3.69 -18.07
C ASP A 197 18.02 2.51 -18.30
N ILE A 198 16.79 2.57 -17.75
CA ILE A 198 15.77 1.53 -17.97
C ILE A 198 14.90 1.92 -19.16
N SER A 199 15.16 1.29 -20.31
CA SER A 199 14.36 1.47 -21.54
C SER A 199 13.14 0.54 -21.61
N ASP A 200 13.27 -0.70 -21.15
CA ASP A 200 12.17 -1.68 -21.08
C ASP A 200 11.59 -1.79 -19.66
N TRP A 201 10.31 -1.46 -19.55
CA TRP A 201 9.54 -1.51 -18.31
C TRP A 201 8.55 -2.68 -18.25
N ALA A 202 8.56 -3.60 -19.22
CA ALA A 202 7.62 -4.70 -19.30
C ALA A 202 7.63 -5.57 -18.05
N ALA A 203 8.82 -5.95 -17.58
CA ALA A 203 8.95 -6.80 -16.39
C ALA A 203 8.46 -6.13 -15.10
N TYR A 204 8.69 -4.82 -14.97
CA TYR A 204 8.18 -4.01 -13.84
C TYR A 204 6.66 -3.85 -13.89
N LYS A 205 6.11 -3.59 -15.08
CA LYS A 205 4.66 -3.46 -15.29
C LYS A 205 3.92 -4.75 -14.97
N ASN A 206 4.47 -5.89 -15.38
CA ASN A 206 3.84 -7.19 -15.25
C ASN A 206 4.21 -7.90 -13.94
N ALA A 207 5.08 -7.31 -13.11
CA ALA A 207 5.63 -7.91 -11.90
C ALA A 207 6.31 -9.27 -12.15
N THR A 208 7.03 -9.40 -13.26
CA THR A 208 7.73 -10.64 -13.65
C THR A 208 9.24 -10.62 -13.36
N ASN A 209 9.74 -9.53 -12.75
CA ASN A 209 11.11 -9.53 -12.23
C ASN A 209 11.26 -10.63 -11.16
N PRO A 210 12.46 -11.24 -11.00
CA PRO A 210 12.70 -12.22 -9.96
C PRO A 210 12.28 -11.73 -8.57
N LEU A 211 11.68 -12.60 -7.76
CA LEU A 211 11.27 -12.27 -6.40
C LEU A 211 12.50 -11.86 -5.56
N PRO A 212 12.32 -10.95 -4.57
CA PRO A 212 13.39 -10.60 -3.64
C PRO A 212 13.96 -11.83 -2.94
N ARG A 213 15.28 -11.91 -2.74
CA ARG A 213 15.86 -12.91 -1.83
C ARG A 213 15.72 -12.46 -0.38
#